data_AF-A0A536W024-F1
#
_entry.id   AF-A0A536W024-F1
#
_cell.length_a   1.000
_cell.length_b   1.000
_cell.length_c   1.000
_cell.angle_alpha   90.00
_cell.angle_beta   90.00
_cell.angle_gamma   90.00
#
_symmetry.space_group_name_H-M   'P 1'
#
loop_
_entity.id
_entity.type
_entity.pdbx_description
1 polymer ?
#
loop_
_entity_poly.entity_id
_entity_poly.type
_entity_poly.pdbx_seq_one_letter_code
_entity_poly.pdbx_strand_id
1 'polypeptide(L)'
;RGTINRQGEEAFLYGNVLFLREATPERPEFRARTEFLHVLAEQGIARTDHTVTISEGRSILTGVGMVVNRNNQQFMLQSQVRGIFDVPSRK
;
A
#
# COMPACT_ATOMS: atom_id res chain seq x y z
N ARG A 1 -15.63 -2.29 1.53
CA ARG A 1 -16.32 -3.55 1.91
C ARG A 1 -15.27 -4.62 2.19
N GLY A 2 -15.53 -5.60 3.04
CA GLY A 2 -14.55 -6.66 3.27
C GLY A 2 -15.18 -7.92 3.86
N THR A 3 -14.51 -9.05 3.64
CA THR A 3 -14.86 -10.35 4.22
C THR A 3 -13.64 -10.87 4.96
N ILE A 4 -13.86 -11.41 6.16
CA ILE A 4 -12.81 -12.00 6.99
C ILE A 4 -13.18 -13.47 7.16
N ASN A 5 -12.20 -14.37 7.08
CA ASN A 5 -12.45 -15.78 7.35
C ASN A 5 -12.76 -15.99 8.85
N ARG A 6 -13.31 -17.16 9.20
CA ARG A 6 -13.86 -17.40 10.54
C ARG A 6 -12.82 -17.31 11.67
N GLN A 7 -11.54 -17.51 11.34
CA GLN A 7 -10.41 -17.45 12.28
C GLN A 7 -9.69 -16.09 12.30
N GLY A 8 -9.98 -15.18 11.37
CA GLY A 8 -9.25 -13.91 11.24
C GLY A 8 -7.90 -14.01 10.55
N GLU A 9 -7.53 -15.18 10.04
CA GLU A 9 -6.25 -15.45 9.38
C GLU A 9 -6.18 -14.80 7.99
N GLU A 10 -7.33 -14.68 7.33
CA GLU A 10 -7.43 -14.06 6.00
C GLU A 10 -8.52 -13.00 5.95
N ALA A 11 -8.18 -11.86 5.34
CA ALA A 11 -9.14 -10.81 5.02
C ALA A 11 -9.06 -10.41 3.54
N PHE A 12 -10.22 -10.20 2.94
CA PHE A 12 -10.36 -9.67 1.59
C PHE A 12 -11.06 -8.33 1.67
N LEU A 13 -10.40 -7.28 1.19
CA LEU A 13 -10.91 -5.90 1.19
C LEU A 13 -11.16 -5.46 -0.24
N TYR A 14 -12.24 -4.69 -0.47
CA TYR A 14 -12.64 -4.31 -1.82
C TYR A 14 -13.19 -2.88 -1.93
N GLY A 15 -13.10 -2.31 -3.13
CA GLY A 15 -13.64 -1.02 -3.56
C GLY A 15 -12.66 0.11 -3.30
N ASN A 16 -12.69 0.70 -2.12
CA ASN A 16 -11.79 1.81 -1.79
C ASN A 16 -10.85 1.41 -0.66
N VAL A 17 -9.95 0.47 -0.94
CA VAL A 17 -8.99 0.02 0.07
C VAL A 17 -7.90 1.07 0.20
N LEU A 18 -7.75 1.61 1.40
CA LEU A 18 -6.75 2.62 1.74
C LEU A 18 -5.82 2.08 2.82
N PHE A 19 -4.52 2.02 2.50
CA PHE A 19 -3.46 1.92 3.49
C PHE A 19 -3.02 3.34 3.85
N LEU A 20 -3.07 3.67 5.14
CA LEU A 20 -2.72 4.99 5.65
C LEU A 20 -1.64 4.85 6.71
N ARG A 21 -0.55 5.60 6.54
CA ARG A 21 0.37 5.94 7.61
C ARG A 21 0.27 7.45 7.82
N GLU A 22 -0.12 7.85 9.02
CA GLU A 22 -0.26 9.26 9.38
C GLU A 22 1.07 10.00 9.20
N ALA A 23 0.97 11.31 8.99
CA ALA A 23 2.13 12.16 8.96
C ALA A 23 2.83 12.17 10.32
N THR A 24 4.15 12.19 10.31
CA THR A 24 4.98 12.50 11.48
C THR A 24 5.72 13.82 11.21
N PRO A 25 6.36 14.43 12.21
CA PRO A 25 7.20 15.61 11.97
C PRO A 25 8.29 15.38 10.91
N GLU A 26 8.75 14.15 10.75
CA GLU A 26 9.83 13.76 9.85
C GLU A 26 9.35 13.24 8.49
N ARG A 27 8.09 12.81 8.38
CA ARG A 27 7.56 12.16 7.18
C ARG A 27 6.16 12.62 6.86
N PRO A 28 5.87 13.01 5.60
CA PRO A 28 4.50 13.30 5.20
C PRO A 28 3.63 12.04 5.31
N GLU A 29 2.32 12.27 5.29
CA GLU A 29 1.34 11.20 5.24
C GLU A 29 1.56 10.31 4.00
N PHE A 30 1.50 9.00 4.20
CA PHE A 30 1.56 8.02 3.12
C PHE A 30 0.20 7.38 2.94
N ARG A 31 -0.28 7.38 1.69
CA ARG A 31 -1.52 6.72 1.30
C ARG A 31 -1.26 5.79 0.14
N ALA A 32 -1.65 4.52 0.26
CA ALA A 32 -1.74 3.60 -0.87
C ALA A 32 -3.20 3.19 -1.09
N ARG A 33 -3.70 3.35 -2.32
CA ARG A 33 -5.09 3.05 -2.71
C ARG A 33 -5.13 1.95 -3.75
N THR A 34 -6.08 1.03 -3.61
CA THR A 34 -6.37 -0.05 -4.55
C THR A 34 -7.83 -0.49 -4.44
N GLU A 35 -8.33 -1.16 -5.48
CA GLU A 35 -9.68 -1.71 -5.53
C GLU A 35 -9.83 -3.04 -4.80
N PHE A 36 -8.72 -3.73 -4.52
CA PHE A 36 -8.73 -5.03 -3.85
C PHE A 36 -7.46 -5.25 -3.04
N LEU A 37 -7.58 -5.91 -1.88
CA LEU A 37 -6.44 -6.35 -1.07
C LEU A 37 -6.75 -7.67 -0.38
N HIS A 38 -5.85 -8.65 -0.52
CA HIS A 38 -5.85 -9.89 0.24
C HIS A 38 -4.80 -9.79 1.36
N VAL A 39 -5.24 -9.96 2.60
CA VAL A 39 -4.39 -9.91 3.80
C VAL A 39 -4.30 -11.31 4.38
N LEU A 40 -3.07 -11.77 4.58
CA LEU A 40 -2.68 -13.02 5.23
C LEU A 40 -2.06 -12.63 6.59
N ALA A 41 -2.88 -12.56 7.63
CA ALA A 41 -2.52 -11.95 8.91
C ALA A 41 -1.36 -12.67 9.60
N GLU A 42 -1.44 -14.00 9.69
CA GLU A 42 -0.40 -14.86 10.29
C GLU A 42 0.95 -14.76 9.58
N GLN A 43 0.93 -14.53 8.25
CA GLN A 43 2.14 -14.37 7.45
C GLN A 43 2.68 -12.94 7.48
N GLY A 44 1.92 -11.99 8.00
CA GLY A 44 2.24 -10.56 7.93
C GLY A 44 2.29 -10.04 6.49
N ILE A 45 1.53 -10.64 5.57
CA ILE A 45 1.53 -10.32 4.15
C ILE A 45 0.21 -9.65 3.76
N ALA A 46 0.28 -8.57 2.99
CA ALA A 46 -0.86 -8.04 2.24
C ALA A 46 -0.49 -7.93 0.77
N ARG A 47 -1.37 -8.38 -0.12
CA ARG A 47 -1.10 -8.43 -1.55
C ARG A 47 -2.30 -8.05 -2.40
N THR A 48 -2.02 -7.52 -3.57
CA THR A 48 -3.01 -7.23 -4.61
C THR A 48 -2.34 -7.37 -5.96
N ASP A 49 -3.09 -7.78 -6.95
CA ASP A 49 -2.75 -7.79 -8.38
C ASP A 49 -3.39 -6.60 -9.13
N HIS A 50 -4.17 -5.77 -8.43
CA HIS A 50 -4.82 -4.59 -8.99
C HIS A 50 -3.85 -3.40 -9.13
N THR A 51 -4.33 -2.36 -9.80
CA THR A 51 -3.63 -1.07 -9.85
C THR A 51 -3.58 -0.46 -8.44
N VAL A 52 -2.40 0.04 -8.09
CA VAL A 52 -2.14 0.73 -6.83
C VAL A 52 -1.67 2.15 -7.12
N THR A 53 -2.27 3.13 -6.44
CA THR A 53 -1.82 4.52 -6.44
C THR A 53 -1.32 4.89 -5.05
N ILE A 54 -0.09 5.38 -4.98
CA ILE A 54 0.58 5.80 -3.75
C ILE A 54 0.79 7.30 -3.81
N SER A 55 0.50 8.00 -2.72
CA SER A 55 0.83 9.41 -2.54
C SER A 55 1.55 9.61 -1.22
N GLU A 56 2.66 10.35 -1.26
CA GLU A 56 3.45 10.72 -0.09
C GLU A 56 3.95 12.17 -0.26
N GLY A 57 3.32 13.11 0.46
CA GLY A 57 3.50 14.53 0.21
C GLY A 57 3.07 14.92 -1.22
N ARG A 58 3.98 15.53 -1.98
CA ARG A 58 3.78 15.85 -3.41
C ARG A 58 4.23 14.73 -4.36
N SER A 59 4.79 13.64 -3.83
CA SER A 59 5.20 12.48 -4.64
C SER A 59 4.00 11.57 -4.91
N ILE A 60 3.91 11.07 -6.14
CA ILE A 60 2.88 10.13 -6.59
C ILE A 60 3.57 8.95 -7.27
N LEU A 61 3.23 7.72 -6.86
CA LEU A 61 3.64 6.50 -7.55
C LEU A 61 2.40 5.70 -7.97
N THR A 62 2.48 5.05 -9.12
CA THR A 62 1.45 4.12 -9.60
C THR A 62 2.11 2.82 -10.03
N GLY A 63 1.43 1.70 -9.87
CA GLY A 63 1.88 0.41 -10.39
C GLY A 63 0.75 -0.60 -10.44
N VAL A 64 1.02 -1.76 -11.03
CA VAL A 64 0.11 -2.91 -11.04
C VAL A 64 0.75 -4.03 -10.22
N GLY A 65 -0.01 -4.52 -9.26
CA GLY A 65 0.46 -5.49 -8.29
C GLY A 65 1.27 -4.85 -7.16
N MET A 66 0.98 -5.26 -5.93
CA MET A 66 1.66 -4.82 -4.73
C MET A 66 1.76 -5.96 -3.72
N VAL A 67 2.91 -6.06 -3.05
CA VAL A 67 3.12 -6.92 -1.90
C VAL A 67 3.70 -6.09 -0.75
N VAL A 68 3.05 -6.19 0.40
CA VAL A 68 3.54 -5.66 1.69
C VAL A 68 3.89 -6.85 2.55
N ASN A 69 5.12 -6.89 3.05
CA ASN A 69 5.57 -7.88 4.01
C ASN A 69 6.01 -7.13 5.27
N ARG A 70 5.21 -7.25 6.34
CA ARG A 70 5.46 -6.59 7.62
C ARG A 70 6.71 -7.14 8.31
N ASN A 71 6.97 -8.44 8.19
CA ASN A 71 8.09 -9.10 8.86
C ASN A 71 9.43 -8.60 8.33
N ASN A 72 9.50 -8.32 7.03
CA ASN A 72 10.70 -7.83 6.36
C ASN A 72 10.70 -6.31 6.14
N GLN A 73 9.68 -5.61 6.66
CA GLN A 73 9.44 -4.18 6.42
C GLN A 73 9.49 -3.80 4.92
N GLN A 74 9.01 -4.69 4.06
CA GLN A 74 9.09 -4.55 2.61
C GLN A 74 7.76 -4.06 2.05
N PHE A 75 7.84 -3.08 1.16
CA PHE A 75 6.75 -2.65 0.30
C PHE A 75 7.24 -2.70 -1.14
N MET A 76 6.56 -3.46 -2.00
CA MET A 76 6.96 -3.70 -3.38
C MET A 76 5.80 -3.48 -4.34
N LEU A 77 6.00 -2.66 -5.37
CA LEU A 77 5.16 -2.63 -6.56
C LEU A 77 5.77 -3.56 -7.62
N GLN A 78 4.94 -4.35 -8.31
CA GLN A 78 5.45 -5.46 -9.12
C GLN A 78 5.68 -5.08 -10.57
N SER A 79 4.79 -4.31 -11.19
CA SER A 79 4.87 -4.01 -12.63
C SER A 79 4.27 -2.64 -12.98
N GLN A 80 4.55 -2.17 -14.19
CA GLN A 80 4.05 -0.89 -14.73
C GLN A 80 4.28 0.30 -13.80
N VAL A 81 5.39 0.27 -13.06
CA VAL A 81 5.69 1.26 -12.04
C VAL A 81 6.06 2.58 -12.71
N ARG A 82 5.34 3.64 -12.32
CA ARG A 82 5.60 5.02 -12.73
C ARG A 82 5.58 5.90 -11.49
N GLY A 83 6.46 6.89 -11.44
CA GLY A 83 6.57 7.78 -10.29
C GLY A 83 6.90 9.20 -10.69
N ILE A 84 6.24 10.15 -10.03
CA ILE A 84 6.61 11.57 -10.01
C ILE A 84 7.06 11.84 -8.58
N PHE A 85 8.34 12.14 -8.40
CA PHE A 85 8.91 12.38 -7.09
C PHE A 85 9.11 13.88 -6.88
N ASP A 86 8.60 14.36 -5.75
CA ASP A 86 8.97 15.67 -5.25
C ASP A 86 10.30 15.56 -4.53
N VAL A 87 11.36 15.97 -5.22
CA VAL A 87 12.70 15.99 -4.64
C VAL A 87 12.82 17.29 -3.84
N PRO A 88 13.09 17.24 -2.53
CA PRO A 88 13.32 18.46 -1.77
C PRO A 88 14.47 19.22 -2.43
N SER A 89 14.23 20.47 -2.82
CA SER A 89 15.29 21.36 -3.27
C SER A 89 16.31 21.48 -2.14
N ARG A 90 17.51 20.93 -2.35
CA ARG A 90 18.63 21.04 -1.42
C ARG A 90 18.94 22.54 -1.27
N LYS A 91 18.57 23.12 -0.13
CA LYS A 91 19.08 24.43 0.30
C LYS A 91 20.42 24.24 1.00
#